data_AF-M4CI04-F1
#
_entry.id   AF-M4CI04-F1
#
_cell.length_a   1.000
_cell.length_b   1.000
_cell.length_c   1.000
_cell.angle_alpha   90.00
_cell.angle_beta   90.00
_cell.angle_gamma   90.00
#
_symmetry.space_group_name_H-M   'P 1'
#
loop_
_entity.id
_entity.type
_entity.pdbx_description
1 polymer ?
#
loop_
_entity_poly.entity_id
_entity_poly.type
_entity_poly.pdbx_seq_one_letter_code
_entity_poly.pdbx_strand_id
1 'polypeptide(L)'
;METEAVMEQGLLDVGILPCNLKSSVSVPARNHQKLSTTVREETRTRPPNSYCVKFESFATMSKLVAGNGDKYESRPFSAGGYNWTFLIYPNVNKPVGSGGYVSLYVKIDNSSFIATQTEVYAWIKFLTYKSTTDTYHELHATEAQRFHLFKQEYGMLTFLEIGYYQNPAYGFIFNGGQSVFGVDIVVSKPPATWEDVAYEENIRDPVLDWRITNFSTRDKVSYTSDTFSSGGRNWVLKVYPNGAGSATGNSLSLYLLSASNEKGYVKAKFRVINQTPSKNVEKQVDGWPNAKENGWGVDTLIPLADIKDPSKGFLVKDTIRFEVEILAFSRTNSISN
;
A
#
# COMPACT_ATOMS: atom_id res chain seq x y z
N MET A 1 -24.25 56.76 17.97
CA MET A 1 -25.26 55.81 17.46
C MET A 1 -24.75 55.35 16.10
N GLU A 2 -23.57 54.73 16.04
CA GLU A 2 -23.31 53.32 16.36
C GLU A 2 -24.28 52.38 15.65
N THR A 3 -23.81 51.77 14.58
CA THR A 3 -24.20 50.43 14.16
C THR A 3 -22.97 49.75 13.58
N GLU A 4 -22.70 48.58 14.16
CA GLU A 4 -21.45 47.83 14.15
C GLU A 4 -21.14 47.19 12.78
N ALA A 5 -19.83 47.06 12.52
CA ALA A 5 -19.31 46.17 11.50
C ALA A 5 -19.34 44.72 12.01
N VAL A 6 -20.09 43.86 11.33
CA VAL A 6 -20.01 42.41 11.54
C VAL A 6 -18.92 41.86 10.62
N MET A 7 -17.81 41.43 11.21
CA MET A 7 -16.82 40.57 10.56
C MET A 7 -17.49 39.23 10.23
N GLU A 8 -17.62 38.92 8.93
CA GLU A 8 -17.72 37.53 8.51
C GLU A 8 -16.37 36.85 8.80
N GLN A 9 -16.33 36.05 9.87
CA GLN A 9 -15.31 35.02 10.01
C GLN A 9 -15.50 34.02 8.88
N GLY A 10 -14.56 34.03 7.94
CA GLY A 10 -14.46 33.01 6.90
C GLY A 10 -14.46 31.63 7.54
N LEU A 11 -15.55 30.89 7.29
CA LEU A 11 -15.59 29.45 7.50
C LEU A 11 -14.47 28.87 6.64
N LEU A 12 -13.39 28.42 7.27
CA LEU A 12 -12.42 27.55 6.62
C LEU A 12 -13.21 26.35 6.13
N ASP A 13 -13.30 26.22 4.81
CA ASP A 13 -13.85 25.07 4.12
C ASP A 13 -12.98 23.87 4.54
N VAL A 14 -13.41 23.16 5.59
CA VAL A 14 -12.82 21.88 5.98
C VAL A 14 -13.30 20.88 4.94
N GLY A 15 -12.71 20.97 3.75
CA GLY A 15 -12.92 20.04 2.66
C GLY A 15 -12.73 18.62 3.19
N ILE A 16 -13.67 17.74 2.86
CA ILE A 16 -13.59 16.32 3.18
C ILE A 16 -12.26 15.80 2.63
N LEU A 17 -11.31 15.52 3.54
CA LEU A 17 -10.03 14.95 3.16
C LEU A 17 -10.29 13.54 2.58
N PRO A 18 -9.83 13.22 1.35
CA PRO A 18 -10.24 12.03 0.60
C PRO A 18 -9.90 10.70 1.28
N CYS A 19 -8.97 10.71 2.25
CA CYS A 19 -8.55 9.53 3.03
C CYS A 19 -8.97 9.60 4.51
N ASN A 20 -9.67 10.65 4.93
CA ASN A 20 -10.18 10.81 6.30
C ASN A 20 -11.67 10.44 6.34
N LEU A 21 -11.94 9.17 6.67
CA LEU A 21 -13.32 8.65 6.77
C LEU A 21 -14.04 9.06 8.06
N LYS A 22 -13.43 9.91 8.92
CA LYS A 22 -14.06 10.33 10.18
C LYS A 22 -15.24 11.28 10.00
N SER A 23 -15.46 11.87 8.82
CA SER A 23 -16.70 12.60 8.52
C SER A 23 -17.67 11.74 7.71
N SER A 24 -18.39 10.84 8.38
CA SER A 24 -19.65 10.33 7.84
C SER A 24 -20.71 11.43 7.95
N VAL A 25 -20.61 12.46 7.09
CA VAL A 25 -21.79 13.27 6.80
C VAL A 25 -22.75 12.33 6.10
N SER A 26 -23.83 12.00 6.80
CA SER A 26 -24.93 11.19 6.30
C SER A 26 -25.62 11.95 5.17
N VAL A 27 -25.09 11.83 3.96
CA VAL A 27 -25.77 12.29 2.75
C VAL A 27 -27.00 11.40 2.57
N PRO A 28 -28.22 11.96 2.50
CA PRO A 28 -29.41 11.18 2.25
C PRO A 28 -29.25 10.40 0.95
N ALA A 29 -29.48 9.09 1.00
CA ALA A 29 -29.41 8.21 -0.16
C ALA A 29 -30.41 8.71 -1.22
N ARG A 30 -29.92 9.47 -2.21
CA ARG A 30 -30.66 9.66 -3.45
C ARG A 30 -30.75 8.29 -4.12
N ASN A 31 -31.97 7.88 -4.45
CA ASN A 31 -32.29 6.66 -5.19
C ASN A 31 -31.55 6.66 -6.53
N HIS A 32 -30.31 6.19 -6.51
CA HIS A 32 -29.66 5.68 -7.70
C HIS A 32 -30.10 4.23 -7.81
N GLN A 33 -31.03 4.02 -8.74
CA GLN A 33 -31.34 2.72 -9.33
C GLN A 33 -30.00 2.06 -9.69
N LYS A 34 -29.52 1.17 -8.83
CA LYS A 34 -28.18 0.60 -8.94
C LYS A 34 -28.17 -0.23 -10.23
N LEU A 35 -27.40 0.22 -11.22
CA LEU A 35 -27.06 -0.58 -12.39
C LEU A 35 -26.61 -1.97 -11.90
N SER A 36 -27.11 -3.02 -12.57
CA SER A 36 -26.68 -4.40 -12.37
C SER A 36 -25.16 -4.45 -12.21
N THR A 37 -24.65 -4.88 -11.05
CA THR A 37 -23.21 -5.03 -10.81
C THR A 37 -22.62 -5.94 -11.90
N THR A 38 -21.59 -5.46 -12.61
CA THR A 38 -20.92 -6.28 -13.64
C THR A 38 -20.24 -7.46 -12.95
N VAL A 39 -20.60 -8.67 -13.38
CA VAL A 39 -20.03 -9.94 -12.92
C VAL A 39 -19.00 -10.42 -13.93
N ARG A 40 -17.88 -10.97 -13.45
CA ARG A 40 -16.83 -11.59 -14.25
C ARG A 40 -16.76 -13.08 -13.97
N GLU A 41 -16.61 -13.83 -15.06
CA GLU A 41 -16.34 -15.26 -15.05
C GLU A 41 -14.90 -15.49 -15.48
N GLU A 42 -14.17 -16.27 -14.68
CA GLU A 42 -12.76 -16.58 -14.92
C GLU A 42 -12.48 -18.06 -14.60
N THR A 43 -11.32 -18.54 -15.02
CA THR A 43 -10.83 -19.87 -14.65
C THR A 43 -9.44 -19.75 -14.06
N ARG A 44 -9.15 -20.45 -12.96
CA ARG A 44 -7.83 -20.48 -12.34
C ARG A 44 -7.44 -21.86 -11.84
N THR A 45 -6.14 -22.13 -11.70
CA THR A 45 -5.62 -23.42 -11.19
C THR A 45 -5.55 -23.46 -9.66
N ARG A 46 -5.32 -22.31 -9.01
CA ARG A 46 -5.19 -22.21 -7.56
C ARG A 46 -6.53 -22.55 -6.87
N PRO A 47 -6.55 -23.28 -5.75
CA PRO A 47 -7.76 -23.51 -4.95
C PRO A 47 -8.24 -22.27 -4.18
N PRO A 48 -9.47 -22.28 -3.64
CA PRO A 48 -9.99 -21.21 -2.79
C PRO A 48 -9.12 -20.98 -1.54
N ASN A 49 -8.96 -19.73 -1.15
CA ASN A 49 -8.10 -19.28 -0.07
C ASN A 49 -8.84 -19.14 1.27
N SER A 50 -10.11 -18.71 1.26
CA SER A 50 -10.84 -18.42 2.51
C SER A 50 -11.59 -19.63 3.04
N TYR A 51 -12.32 -20.34 2.18
CA TYR A 51 -13.01 -21.56 2.57
C TYR A 51 -13.25 -22.48 1.38
N CYS A 52 -13.21 -23.79 1.63
CA CYS A 52 -13.46 -24.82 0.64
C CYS A 52 -14.21 -25.99 1.30
N VAL A 53 -15.20 -26.53 0.60
CA VAL A 53 -15.96 -27.70 1.04
C VAL A 53 -16.06 -28.70 -0.11
N LYS A 54 -15.76 -29.95 0.22
CA LYS A 54 -15.95 -31.10 -0.66
C LYS A 54 -17.17 -31.89 -0.20
N PHE A 55 -18.05 -32.24 -1.14
CA PHE A 55 -19.12 -33.20 -0.91
C PHE A 55 -18.73 -34.53 -1.52
N GLU A 56 -18.94 -35.62 -0.78
CA GLU A 56 -18.78 -36.98 -1.31
C GLU A 56 -19.83 -37.30 -2.38
N SER A 57 -21.01 -36.68 -2.28
CA SER A 57 -22.07 -36.78 -3.28
C SER A 57 -22.89 -35.49 -3.33
N PHE A 58 -22.80 -34.75 -4.43
CA PHE A 58 -23.61 -33.55 -4.65
C PHE A 58 -25.11 -33.87 -4.60
N ALA A 59 -25.51 -34.98 -5.21
CA ALA A 59 -26.90 -35.43 -5.22
C ALA A 59 -27.41 -35.75 -3.80
N THR A 60 -26.59 -36.38 -2.97
CA THR A 60 -26.95 -36.68 -1.57
C THR A 60 -27.08 -35.39 -0.77
N MET A 61 -26.10 -34.48 -0.89
CA MET A 61 -26.18 -33.15 -0.25
C MET A 61 -27.47 -32.42 -0.66
N SER A 62 -27.76 -32.39 -1.96
CA SER A 62 -28.93 -31.70 -2.49
C SER A 62 -30.25 -32.27 -1.96
N LYS A 63 -30.36 -33.60 -1.84
CA LYS A 63 -31.55 -34.25 -1.26
C LYS A 63 -31.72 -33.94 0.23
N LEU A 64 -30.63 -33.91 0.99
CA LEU A 64 -30.67 -33.70 2.44
C LEU A 64 -31.09 -32.27 2.80
N VAL A 65 -30.73 -31.29 1.99
CA VAL A 65 -31.05 -29.88 2.28
C VAL A 65 -32.44 -29.45 1.79
N ALA A 66 -33.09 -30.24 0.94
CA ALA A 66 -34.42 -29.95 0.38
C ALA A 66 -35.55 -29.84 1.44
N GLY A 67 -35.33 -30.36 2.66
CA GLY A 67 -36.25 -30.21 3.79
C GLY A 67 -35.80 -29.18 4.82
N ASN A 68 -34.64 -28.52 4.63
CA ASN A 68 -33.98 -27.68 5.61
C ASN A 68 -33.58 -26.32 5.00
N GLY A 69 -34.57 -25.60 4.47
CA GLY A 69 -34.38 -24.28 3.88
C GLY A 69 -33.62 -24.29 2.54
N ASP A 70 -33.59 -25.43 1.86
CA ASP A 70 -33.03 -25.64 0.51
C ASP A 70 -31.56 -25.22 0.36
N LYS A 71 -30.79 -25.28 1.46
CA LYS A 71 -29.38 -24.88 1.46
C LYS A 71 -28.52 -25.74 2.35
N TYR A 72 -27.30 -25.95 1.89
CA TYR A 72 -26.19 -26.32 2.75
C TYR A 72 -25.65 -25.06 3.43
N GLU A 73 -25.42 -25.15 4.74
CA GLU A 73 -24.79 -24.12 5.54
C GLU A 73 -23.48 -24.66 6.13
N SER A 74 -22.37 -23.97 5.85
CA SER A 74 -21.06 -24.35 6.37
C SER A 74 -20.97 -24.12 7.88
N ARG A 75 -19.95 -24.72 8.52
CA ARG A 75 -19.49 -24.22 9.81
C ARG A 75 -18.97 -22.78 9.64
N PRO A 76 -19.06 -21.92 10.67
CA PRO A 76 -18.44 -20.61 10.64
C PRO A 76 -16.93 -20.72 10.37
N PHE A 77 -16.39 -19.80 9.58
CA PHE A 77 -14.96 -19.68 9.30
C PHE A 77 -14.52 -18.21 9.30
N SER A 78 -13.26 -17.96 9.60
CA SER A 78 -12.73 -16.59 9.71
C SER A 78 -12.01 -16.16 8.44
N ALA A 79 -12.33 -14.97 7.93
CA ALA A 79 -11.64 -14.35 6.80
C ALA A 79 -11.64 -12.82 6.95
N GLY A 80 -10.49 -12.19 6.70
CA GLY A 80 -10.34 -10.73 6.79
C GLY A 80 -10.58 -10.12 8.17
N GLY A 81 -10.51 -10.94 9.24
CA GLY A 81 -10.80 -10.53 10.61
C GLY A 81 -12.27 -10.61 11.01
N TYR A 82 -13.13 -11.21 10.17
CA TYR A 82 -14.56 -11.39 10.42
C TYR A 82 -14.93 -12.87 10.32
N ASN A 83 -16.02 -13.25 10.97
CA ASN A 83 -16.59 -14.59 10.86
C ASN A 83 -17.64 -14.64 9.74
N TRP A 84 -17.59 -15.70 8.95
CA TRP A 84 -18.41 -15.90 7.77
C TRP A 84 -19.02 -17.29 7.76
N THR A 85 -20.15 -17.41 7.08
CA THR A 85 -20.80 -18.69 6.76
C THR A 85 -21.00 -18.77 5.26
N PHE A 86 -20.67 -19.92 4.67
CA PHE A 86 -20.81 -20.20 3.25
C PHE A 86 -22.09 -20.99 3.02
N LEU A 87 -22.94 -20.50 2.10
CA LEU A 87 -24.25 -21.05 1.82
C LEU A 87 -24.30 -21.52 0.37
N ILE A 88 -24.76 -22.74 0.17
CA ILE A 88 -24.89 -23.36 -1.15
C ILE A 88 -26.34 -23.79 -1.31
N TYR A 89 -27.03 -23.24 -2.32
CA TYR A 89 -28.41 -23.58 -2.65
C TYR A 89 -28.41 -24.50 -3.87
N PRO A 90 -28.52 -25.82 -3.68
CA PRO A 90 -28.69 -26.75 -4.78
C PRO A 90 -30.12 -26.65 -5.31
N ASN A 91 -30.27 -26.04 -6.48
CA ASN A 91 -31.57 -25.82 -7.11
C ASN A 91 -32.06 -27.08 -7.84
N VAL A 92 -32.40 -28.10 -7.05
CA VAL A 92 -32.95 -29.36 -7.54
C VAL A 92 -34.47 -29.24 -7.66
N ASN A 93 -35.05 -29.98 -8.62
CA ASN A 93 -36.49 -30.01 -8.98
C ASN A 93 -36.96 -28.99 -10.03
N LYS A 94 -36.05 -28.32 -10.73
CA LYS A 94 -36.37 -27.59 -11.95
C LYS A 94 -36.13 -28.49 -13.19
N PRO A 95 -37.07 -28.53 -14.17
CA PRO A 95 -36.88 -29.29 -15.40
C PRO A 95 -35.56 -28.92 -16.11
N VAL A 96 -34.90 -29.90 -16.73
CA VAL A 96 -33.68 -29.66 -17.53
C VAL A 96 -33.99 -28.63 -18.63
N GLY A 97 -33.17 -27.57 -18.74
CA GLY A 97 -33.39 -26.46 -19.69
C GLY A 97 -34.30 -25.33 -19.19
N SER A 98 -34.82 -25.39 -17.95
CA SER A 98 -35.65 -24.31 -17.37
C SER A 98 -34.85 -23.16 -16.72
N GLY A 99 -33.52 -23.16 -16.82
CA GLY A 99 -32.66 -22.16 -16.18
C GLY A 99 -32.53 -22.35 -14.65
N GLY A 100 -32.39 -23.60 -14.18
CA GLY A 100 -32.04 -23.87 -12.78
C GLY A 100 -30.54 -23.64 -12.53
N TYR A 101 -30.20 -22.92 -11.47
CA TYR A 101 -28.81 -22.59 -11.12
C TYR A 101 -28.49 -23.03 -9.71
N VAL A 102 -27.31 -23.62 -9.49
CA VAL A 102 -26.71 -23.63 -8.15
C VAL A 102 -26.39 -22.18 -7.79
N SER A 103 -26.77 -21.77 -6.59
CA SER A 103 -26.52 -20.42 -6.09
C SER A 103 -25.57 -20.46 -4.89
N LEU A 104 -24.63 -19.53 -4.86
CA LEU A 104 -23.60 -19.46 -3.82
C LEU A 104 -23.68 -18.12 -3.09
N TYR A 105 -23.69 -18.15 -1.77
CA TYR A 105 -23.77 -16.95 -0.94
C TYR A 105 -22.75 -17.02 0.20
N VAL A 106 -22.36 -15.86 0.70
CA VAL A 106 -21.70 -15.70 1.99
C VAL A 106 -22.55 -14.84 2.91
N LYS A 107 -22.48 -15.16 4.19
CA LYS A 107 -23.08 -14.38 5.27
C LYS A 107 -21.98 -13.98 6.24
N ILE A 108 -21.90 -12.69 6.57
CA ILE A 108 -21.01 -12.20 7.63
C ILE A 108 -21.75 -12.20 8.97
N ASP A 109 -21.03 -12.57 10.04
CA ASP A 109 -21.56 -12.59 11.40
C ASP A 109 -21.86 -11.17 11.91
N ASN A 110 -23.07 -10.98 12.45
CA ASN A 110 -23.59 -9.69 12.88
C ASN A 110 -22.94 -9.15 14.17
N SER A 111 -22.31 -10.00 14.98
CA SER A 111 -21.62 -9.59 16.22
C SER A 111 -20.56 -8.53 15.94
N SER A 112 -19.94 -8.61 14.75
CA SER A 112 -18.96 -7.65 14.25
C SER A 112 -19.52 -6.25 14.03
N PHE A 113 -20.81 -6.11 13.69
CA PHE A 113 -21.44 -4.82 13.44
C PHE A 113 -22.03 -4.17 14.69
N ILE A 114 -22.48 -4.99 15.63
CA ILE A 114 -23.11 -4.52 16.87
C ILE A 114 -22.08 -3.81 17.75
N ALA A 115 -20.83 -4.27 17.75
CA ALA A 115 -19.77 -3.69 18.55
C ALA A 115 -19.17 -2.39 17.99
N THR A 116 -19.12 -2.24 16.65
CA THR A 116 -18.36 -1.16 16.00
C THR A 116 -19.19 -0.18 15.18
N GLN A 117 -20.45 -0.51 14.85
CA GLN A 117 -21.31 0.25 13.92
C GLN A 117 -20.63 0.55 12.57
N THR A 118 -19.65 -0.26 12.16
CA THR A 118 -18.88 -0.05 10.94
C THR A 118 -19.45 -0.83 9.77
N GLU A 119 -19.27 -0.30 8.57
CA GLU A 119 -19.54 -1.01 7.33
C GLU A 119 -18.30 -1.82 6.92
N VAL A 120 -18.52 -3.00 6.34
CA VAL A 120 -17.45 -3.88 5.87
C VAL A 120 -17.52 -3.98 4.36
N TYR A 121 -16.44 -3.63 3.68
CA TYR A 121 -16.31 -3.83 2.24
C TYR A 121 -15.47 -5.08 2.00
N ALA A 122 -15.96 -6.02 1.18
CA ALA A 122 -15.21 -7.24 0.87
C ALA A 122 -15.34 -7.64 -0.59
N TRP A 123 -14.22 -8.03 -1.20
CA TRP A 123 -14.19 -8.69 -2.49
C TRP A 123 -14.53 -10.17 -2.29
N ILE A 124 -15.57 -10.64 -2.98
CA ILE A 124 -16.06 -12.01 -2.87
C ILE A 124 -15.93 -12.70 -4.22
N LYS A 125 -15.21 -13.83 -4.25
CA LYS A 125 -15.10 -14.69 -5.42
C LYS A 125 -15.63 -16.07 -5.07
N PHE A 126 -16.60 -16.55 -5.83
CA PHE A 126 -17.19 -17.87 -5.66
C PHE A 126 -16.57 -18.86 -6.64
N LEU A 127 -16.31 -20.08 -6.19
CA LEU A 127 -15.55 -21.07 -6.94
C LEU A 127 -16.17 -22.45 -6.89
N THR A 128 -16.03 -23.18 -7.99
CA THR A 128 -16.31 -24.62 -8.07
C THR A 128 -15.19 -25.31 -8.83
N TYR A 129 -14.78 -26.49 -8.37
CA TYR A 129 -13.74 -27.27 -9.05
C TYR A 129 -14.27 -27.97 -10.30
N LYS A 130 -13.45 -28.04 -11.34
CA LYS A 130 -13.69 -28.72 -12.60
C LYS A 130 -12.56 -29.72 -12.85
N SER A 131 -12.86 -31.00 -12.65
CA SER A 131 -11.88 -32.09 -12.69
C SER A 131 -11.30 -32.35 -14.09
N THR A 132 -12.06 -32.11 -15.16
CA THR A 132 -11.63 -32.37 -16.54
C THR A 132 -10.44 -31.52 -16.97
N THR A 133 -10.27 -30.36 -16.34
CA THR A 133 -9.20 -29.40 -16.64
C THR A 133 -8.28 -29.16 -15.45
N ASP A 134 -8.56 -29.78 -14.30
CA ASP A 134 -7.89 -29.52 -13.03
C ASP A 134 -7.83 -28.02 -12.68
N THR A 135 -8.98 -27.35 -12.82
CA THR A 135 -9.10 -25.91 -12.56
C THR A 135 -10.36 -25.60 -11.76
N TYR A 136 -10.45 -24.36 -11.28
CA TYR A 136 -11.62 -23.80 -10.65
C TYR A 136 -12.29 -22.80 -11.60
N HIS A 137 -13.59 -22.98 -11.82
CA HIS A 137 -14.46 -21.97 -12.40
C HIS A 137 -14.80 -20.96 -11.32
N GLU A 138 -14.60 -19.68 -11.62
CA GLU A 138 -14.72 -18.56 -10.70
C GLU A 138 -15.75 -17.55 -11.21
N LEU A 139 -16.59 -17.06 -10.30
CA LEU A 139 -17.53 -15.98 -10.57
C LEU A 139 -17.44 -14.92 -9.47
N HIS A 140 -17.29 -13.65 -9.85
CA HIS A 140 -17.16 -12.56 -8.89
C HIS A 140 -17.69 -11.22 -9.42
N ALA A 141 -18.06 -10.32 -8.52
CA ALA A 141 -18.41 -8.95 -8.89
C ALA A 141 -17.15 -8.10 -9.13
N THR A 142 -17.27 -7.12 -10.03
CA THR A 142 -16.22 -6.13 -10.32
C THR A 142 -16.01 -5.07 -9.22
N GLU A 143 -16.82 -5.10 -8.17
CA GLU A 143 -16.73 -4.18 -7.04
C GLU A 143 -16.75 -4.93 -5.70
N ALA A 144 -16.12 -4.34 -4.69
CA ALA A 144 -16.23 -4.80 -3.31
C ALA A 144 -17.68 -4.66 -2.82
N GLN A 145 -18.14 -5.69 -2.13
CA GLN A 145 -19.50 -5.75 -1.60
C GLN A 145 -19.55 -5.11 -0.22
N ARG A 146 -20.50 -4.19 -0.06
CA ARG A 146 -20.78 -3.49 1.19
C ARG A 146 -21.72 -4.34 2.05
N PHE A 147 -21.23 -4.72 3.23
CA PHE A 147 -21.96 -5.40 4.27
C PHE A 147 -22.19 -4.45 5.46
N HIS A 148 -23.38 -4.50 6.02
CA HIS A 148 -23.78 -3.73 7.19
C HIS A 148 -24.88 -4.46 7.95
N LEU A 149 -25.30 -3.93 9.11
CA LEU A 149 -26.27 -4.60 10.00
C LEU A 149 -27.55 -5.07 9.28
N PHE A 150 -28.05 -4.28 8.31
CA PHE A 150 -29.25 -4.58 7.52
C PHE A 150 -28.98 -5.33 6.20
N LYS A 151 -27.71 -5.58 5.83
CA LYS A 151 -27.31 -6.32 4.63
C LYS A 151 -26.08 -7.18 4.93
N GLN A 152 -26.34 -8.39 5.43
CA GLN A 152 -25.31 -9.32 5.92
C GLN A 152 -24.96 -10.41 4.90
N GLU A 153 -25.73 -10.52 3.82
CA GLU A 153 -25.59 -11.59 2.84
C GLU A 153 -25.29 -11.02 1.45
N TYR A 154 -24.43 -11.72 0.72
CA TYR A 154 -24.15 -11.46 -0.68
C TYR A 154 -23.95 -12.79 -1.39
N GLY A 155 -24.45 -12.91 -2.62
CA GLY A 155 -24.26 -14.12 -3.40
C GLY A 155 -24.56 -13.97 -4.87
N MET A 156 -24.28 -15.04 -5.58
CA MET A 156 -24.51 -15.22 -7.01
C MET A 156 -25.67 -16.18 -7.20
N LEU A 157 -26.85 -15.61 -7.49
CA LEU A 157 -28.06 -16.40 -7.72
C LEU A 157 -27.91 -17.35 -8.92
N THR A 158 -27.29 -16.86 -10.00
CA THR A 158 -27.07 -17.60 -11.23
C THR A 158 -25.60 -18.00 -11.36
N PHE A 159 -25.03 -18.63 -10.32
CA PHE A 159 -23.59 -18.96 -10.31
C PHE A 159 -23.22 -19.94 -11.42
N LEU A 160 -23.84 -21.12 -11.44
CA LEU A 160 -23.64 -22.10 -12.50
C LEU A 160 -24.88 -22.97 -12.66
N GLU A 161 -25.26 -23.28 -13.90
CA GLU A 161 -26.46 -24.07 -14.18
C GLU A 161 -26.39 -25.45 -13.51
N ILE A 162 -27.52 -25.89 -12.96
CA ILE A 162 -27.61 -27.17 -12.25
C ILE A 162 -27.28 -28.37 -13.16
N GLY A 163 -27.49 -28.24 -14.48
CA GLY A 163 -27.16 -29.27 -15.46
C GLY A 163 -25.67 -29.67 -15.46
N TYR A 164 -24.78 -28.71 -15.17
CA TYR A 164 -23.35 -28.97 -15.01
C TYR A 164 -23.03 -29.90 -13.83
N TYR A 165 -23.90 -29.94 -12.82
CA TYR A 165 -23.80 -30.79 -11.64
C TYR A 165 -24.63 -32.08 -11.75
N GLN A 166 -25.26 -32.34 -12.90
CA GLN A 166 -26.04 -33.56 -13.17
C GLN A 166 -25.37 -34.47 -14.20
N ASN A 167 -24.50 -33.91 -15.06
CA ASN A 167 -23.77 -34.65 -16.07
C ASN A 167 -22.25 -34.66 -15.76
N PRO A 168 -21.68 -35.83 -15.38
CA PRO A 168 -20.25 -35.96 -15.08
C PRO A 168 -19.31 -35.55 -16.22
N ALA A 169 -19.78 -35.55 -17.48
CA ALA A 169 -18.97 -35.16 -18.63
C ALA A 169 -18.47 -33.70 -18.57
N TYR A 170 -19.14 -32.83 -17.80
CA TYR A 170 -18.71 -31.44 -17.63
C TYR A 170 -17.61 -31.23 -16.58
N GLY A 171 -17.30 -32.25 -15.77
CA GLY A 171 -16.19 -32.22 -14.81
C GLY A 171 -16.48 -31.56 -13.46
N PHE A 172 -17.68 -31.01 -13.23
CA PHE A 172 -18.06 -30.44 -11.92
C PHE A 172 -18.54 -31.50 -10.92
N ILE A 173 -18.78 -32.71 -11.41
CA ILE A 173 -19.01 -33.92 -10.63
C ILE A 173 -17.99 -34.97 -11.06
N PHE A 174 -17.31 -35.61 -10.11
CA PHE A 174 -16.27 -36.61 -10.37
C PHE A 174 -16.32 -37.74 -9.34
N ASN A 175 -15.54 -38.81 -9.54
CA ASN A 175 -15.42 -39.93 -8.58
C ASN A 175 -16.76 -40.45 -8.01
N GLY A 176 -17.75 -40.68 -8.88
CA GLY A 176 -19.05 -41.23 -8.47
C GLY A 176 -20.02 -40.25 -7.79
N GLY A 177 -19.74 -38.94 -7.80
CA GLY A 177 -20.68 -37.92 -7.29
C GLY A 177 -20.05 -36.74 -6.55
N GLN A 178 -18.72 -36.73 -6.38
CA GLN A 178 -17.99 -35.73 -5.63
C GLN A 178 -18.06 -34.36 -6.31
N SER A 179 -18.18 -33.30 -5.51
CA SER A 179 -18.12 -31.90 -5.95
C SER A 179 -17.34 -31.07 -4.94
N VAL A 180 -16.74 -29.97 -5.39
CA VAL A 180 -15.99 -29.06 -4.52
C VAL A 180 -16.42 -27.62 -4.82
N PHE A 181 -16.76 -26.90 -3.77
CA PHE A 181 -17.11 -25.48 -3.80
C PHE A 181 -16.20 -24.71 -2.86
N GLY A 182 -15.98 -23.44 -3.15
CA GLY A 182 -15.32 -22.56 -2.20
C GLY A 182 -15.53 -21.09 -2.48
N VAL A 183 -14.90 -20.29 -1.64
CA VAL A 183 -15.00 -18.84 -1.68
C VAL A 183 -13.67 -18.20 -1.27
N ASP A 184 -13.32 -17.10 -1.95
CA ASP A 184 -12.29 -16.17 -1.52
C ASP A 184 -12.97 -14.89 -1.04
N ILE A 185 -12.57 -14.45 0.16
CA ILE A 185 -13.06 -13.25 0.82
C ILE A 185 -11.85 -12.38 1.17
N VAL A 186 -11.76 -11.22 0.55
CA VAL A 186 -10.74 -10.21 0.86
C VAL A 186 -11.43 -8.96 1.38
N VAL A 187 -11.33 -8.74 2.68
CA VAL A 187 -11.92 -7.55 3.32
C VAL A 187 -11.03 -6.33 3.04
N SER A 188 -11.62 -5.34 2.39
CA SER A 188 -11.00 -4.03 2.14
C SER A 188 -11.22 -3.13 3.34
N LYS A 189 -10.16 -2.96 4.13
CA LYS A 189 -10.11 -1.91 5.16
C LYS A 189 -9.69 -0.60 4.50
N PRO A 190 -10.22 0.54 4.96
CA PRO A 190 -9.66 1.82 4.57
C PRO A 190 -8.18 1.90 4.97
N PRO A 191 -7.38 2.76 4.31
CA PRO A 191 -5.99 2.93 4.68
C PRO A 191 -5.88 3.30 6.16
N ALA A 192 -5.12 2.48 6.91
CA ALA A 192 -4.87 2.71 8.33
C ALA A 192 -3.99 3.95 8.54
N THR A 193 -3.17 4.27 7.55
CA THR A 193 -2.26 5.39 7.53
C THR A 193 -2.39 6.11 6.20
N TRP A 194 -2.46 7.42 6.25
CA TRP A 194 -2.28 8.29 5.09
C TRP A 194 -1.44 9.49 5.52
N GLU A 195 -0.81 10.12 4.55
CA GLU A 195 0.10 11.23 4.77
C GLU A 195 -0.37 12.43 3.97
N ASP A 196 -0.32 13.60 4.61
CA ASP A 196 -0.36 14.88 3.92
C ASP A 196 1.08 15.40 3.83
N VAL A 197 1.59 15.48 2.61
CA VAL A 197 2.99 15.79 2.32
C VAL A 197 3.05 17.13 1.61
N ALA A 198 3.73 18.09 2.25
CA ALA A 198 4.09 19.36 1.65
C ALA A 198 5.61 19.44 1.48
N TYR A 199 6.07 20.17 0.47
CA TYR A 199 7.48 20.48 0.29
C TYR A 199 7.74 21.94 0.66
N GLU A 200 8.80 22.18 1.43
CA GLU A 200 9.41 23.50 1.49
C GLU A 200 10.52 23.56 0.44
N GLU A 201 10.44 24.54 -0.46
CA GLU A 201 11.39 24.74 -1.55
C GLU A 201 12.06 26.10 -1.43
N ASN A 202 13.16 26.29 -2.18
CA ASN A 202 13.91 27.54 -2.21
C ASN A 202 14.45 27.94 -0.83
N ILE A 203 14.97 26.97 -0.08
CA ILE A 203 15.63 27.22 1.20
C ILE A 203 16.86 28.10 0.94
N ARG A 204 16.85 29.36 1.40
CA ARG A 204 17.88 30.37 1.07
C ARG A 204 19.01 30.49 2.09
N ASP A 205 18.89 29.83 3.24
CA ASP A 205 19.77 30.03 4.40
C ASP A 205 20.23 28.70 5.03
N PRO A 206 21.42 28.69 5.66
CA PRO A 206 22.74 28.92 5.09
C PRO A 206 23.24 27.72 4.29
N VAL A 207 24.14 28.02 3.36
CA VAL A 207 25.00 27.02 2.73
C VAL A 207 26.15 26.71 3.70
N LEU A 208 26.34 25.45 4.07
CA LEU A 208 27.48 25.05 4.90
C LEU A 208 28.76 25.19 4.06
N ASP A 209 29.77 25.97 4.50
CA ASP A 209 31.16 25.92 4.02
C ASP A 209 32.03 25.23 5.08
N TRP A 210 32.34 23.95 4.86
CA TRP A 210 33.13 23.14 5.79
C TRP A 210 34.55 22.91 5.28
N ARG A 211 35.54 23.12 6.15
CA ARG A 211 36.95 22.99 5.80
C ARG A 211 37.60 21.89 6.64
N ILE A 212 38.33 21.00 5.99
CA ILE A 212 39.14 19.99 6.66
C ILE A 212 40.59 20.27 6.35
N THR A 213 41.33 20.71 7.37
CA THR A 213 42.77 20.90 7.34
C THR A 213 43.52 19.62 7.65
N ASN A 214 44.79 19.58 7.25
CA ASN A 214 45.67 18.43 7.37
C ASN A 214 45.03 17.18 6.73
N PHE A 215 44.35 17.35 5.59
CA PHE A 215 43.51 16.31 4.98
C PHE A 215 44.32 15.06 4.62
N SER A 216 45.57 15.22 4.19
CA SER A 216 46.45 14.13 3.79
C SER A 216 46.89 13.24 4.96
N THR A 217 46.86 13.75 6.20
CA THR A 217 47.27 12.99 7.41
C THR A 217 46.10 12.44 8.20
N ARG A 218 44.87 12.66 7.74
CA ARG A 218 43.64 12.13 8.34
C ARG A 218 43.59 10.60 8.20
N ASP A 219 43.49 9.90 9.34
CA ASP A 219 43.56 8.44 9.45
C ASP A 219 42.21 7.77 9.75
N LYS A 220 41.25 8.51 10.32
CA LYS A 220 39.90 8.00 10.60
C LYS A 220 39.14 7.65 9.31
N VAL A 221 38.32 6.60 9.42
CA VAL A 221 37.41 6.14 8.36
C VAL A 221 36.44 7.23 7.92
N SER A 222 35.97 8.08 8.84
CA SER A 222 35.08 9.20 8.54
C SER A 222 35.28 10.39 9.47
N TYR A 223 34.86 11.56 9.01
CA TYR A 223 34.84 12.81 9.77
C TYR A 223 33.45 13.42 9.70
N THR A 224 33.06 14.09 10.76
CA THR A 224 31.72 14.68 10.93
C THR A 224 31.89 16.18 11.22
N SER A 225 31.10 17.02 10.57
CA SER A 225 31.09 18.46 10.82
C SER A 225 30.40 18.79 12.13
N ASP A 226 30.56 20.03 12.59
CA ASP A 226 29.62 20.60 13.56
C ASP A 226 28.21 20.66 12.97
N THR A 227 27.22 20.79 13.84
CA THR A 227 25.82 20.95 13.42
C THR A 227 25.63 22.32 12.76
N PHE A 228 24.92 22.36 11.65
CA PHE A 228 24.52 23.60 10.99
C PHE A 228 23.01 23.62 10.78
N SER A 229 22.40 24.78 10.95
CA SER A 229 20.97 24.97 10.69
C SER A 229 20.77 25.37 9.23
N SER A 230 19.76 24.84 8.56
CA SER A 230 19.31 25.29 7.23
C SER A 230 17.84 24.94 7.04
N GLY A 231 17.04 25.93 6.61
CA GLY A 231 15.59 25.78 6.47
C GLY A 231 14.87 25.34 7.76
N GLY A 232 15.25 25.92 8.90
CA GLY A 232 14.64 25.61 10.20
C GLY A 232 14.98 24.22 10.76
N ARG A 233 15.86 23.46 10.11
CA ARG A 233 16.29 22.12 10.54
C ARG A 233 17.78 22.10 10.83
N ASN A 234 18.21 21.15 11.64
CA ASN A 234 19.60 20.96 12.02
C ASN A 234 20.19 19.76 11.29
N TRP A 235 21.35 19.98 10.68
CA TRP A 235 22.02 19.05 9.80
C TRP A 235 23.46 18.83 10.22
N VAL A 236 24.00 17.69 9.81
CA VAL A 236 25.40 17.31 10.05
C VAL A 236 25.96 16.72 8.77
N LEU A 237 27.17 17.09 8.39
CA LEU A 237 27.85 16.55 7.22
C LEU A 237 28.85 15.47 7.65
N LYS A 238 28.79 14.30 7.01
CA LYS A 238 29.72 13.19 7.23
C LYS A 238 30.48 12.89 5.94
N VAL A 239 31.80 12.92 6.02
CA VAL A 239 32.69 12.60 4.91
C VAL A 239 33.46 11.32 5.19
N TYR A 240 33.64 10.51 4.15
CA TYR A 240 34.55 9.38 4.14
C TYR A 240 35.68 9.72 3.17
N PRO A 241 36.84 10.22 3.67
CA PRO A 241 37.92 10.69 2.81
C PRO A 241 38.43 9.66 1.81
N ASN A 242 38.45 8.38 2.21
CA ASN A 242 38.86 7.26 1.38
C ASN A 242 37.67 6.49 0.77
N GLY A 243 36.45 7.03 0.84
CA GLY A 243 35.25 6.41 0.30
C GLY A 243 34.57 5.39 1.20
N ALA A 244 33.27 5.20 0.96
CA ALA A 244 32.40 4.24 1.62
C ALA A 244 31.92 3.16 0.64
N GLY A 245 31.61 1.96 1.16
CA GLY A 245 31.04 0.86 0.36
C GLY A 245 31.92 0.47 -0.83
N SER A 246 31.33 0.46 -2.03
CA SER A 246 32.03 0.12 -3.28
C SER A 246 33.00 1.20 -3.75
N ALA A 247 32.94 2.41 -3.18
CA ALA A 247 33.82 3.52 -3.52
C ALA A 247 35.10 3.55 -2.67
N THR A 248 35.23 2.69 -1.66
CA THR A 248 36.39 2.64 -0.77
C THR A 248 37.69 2.44 -1.57
N GLY A 249 38.68 3.29 -1.31
CA GLY A 249 39.97 3.36 -1.99
C GLY A 249 39.97 4.15 -3.30
N ASN A 250 38.80 4.51 -3.84
CA ASN A 250 38.67 5.05 -5.20
C ASN A 250 38.12 6.48 -5.24
N SER A 251 37.11 6.79 -4.44
CA SER A 251 36.43 8.10 -4.47
C SER A 251 35.98 8.52 -3.08
N LEU A 252 36.04 9.82 -2.79
CA LEU A 252 35.54 10.40 -1.56
C LEU A 252 34.01 10.33 -1.54
N SER A 253 33.44 9.94 -0.40
CA SER A 253 31.99 9.88 -0.20
C SER A 253 31.52 10.97 0.78
N LEU A 254 30.32 11.49 0.55
CA LEU A 254 29.74 12.56 1.35
C LEU A 254 28.26 12.31 1.64
N TYR A 255 27.86 12.46 2.90
CA TYR A 255 26.49 12.23 3.37
C TYR A 255 26.04 13.39 4.27
N LEU A 256 24.85 13.91 4.00
CA LEU A 256 24.11 14.81 4.85
C LEU A 256 23.24 13.99 5.81
N LEU A 257 23.31 14.28 7.10
CA LEU A 257 22.55 13.61 8.15
C LEU A 257 21.63 14.62 8.85
N SER A 258 20.46 14.18 9.34
CA SER A 258 19.62 15.00 10.22
C SER A 258 20.14 14.92 11.65
N ALA A 259 20.44 16.06 12.27
CA ALA A 259 20.86 16.10 13.68
C ALA A 259 19.74 15.65 14.63
N SER A 260 18.49 15.82 14.22
CA SER A 260 17.28 15.47 14.97
C SER A 260 16.71 14.09 14.59
N ASN A 261 17.41 13.30 13.77
CA ASN A 261 16.94 12.02 13.22
C ASN A 261 15.59 12.13 12.47
N GLU A 262 15.31 13.27 11.85
CA GLU A 262 14.11 13.47 11.05
C GLU A 262 14.17 12.62 9.79
N LYS A 263 13.05 11.97 9.48
CA LYS A 263 12.88 11.15 8.28
C LYS A 263 11.96 11.89 7.33
N GLY A 264 12.54 12.52 6.32
CA GLY A 264 11.81 13.24 5.29
C GLY A 264 12.45 13.06 3.92
N TYR A 265 11.73 13.39 2.87
CA TYR A 265 12.35 13.56 1.57
C TYR A 265 13.22 14.83 1.62
N VAL A 266 14.47 14.76 1.19
CA VAL A 266 15.37 15.94 1.10
C VAL A 266 15.94 16.00 -0.29
N LYS A 267 16.06 17.22 -0.82
CA LYS A 267 16.85 17.54 -2.00
C LYS A 267 17.96 18.49 -1.57
N ALA A 268 19.20 18.09 -1.79
CA ALA A 268 20.37 18.89 -1.44
C ALA A 268 21.40 18.82 -2.56
N LYS A 269 22.32 19.77 -2.54
CA LYS A 269 23.39 19.89 -3.51
C LYS A 269 24.71 19.96 -2.78
N PHE A 270 25.61 19.05 -3.13
CA PHE A 270 26.94 18.93 -2.58
C PHE A 270 27.96 19.47 -3.55
N ARG A 271 28.93 20.22 -3.05
CA ARG A 271 30.07 20.68 -3.83
C ARG A 271 31.38 20.41 -3.12
N VAL A 272 32.39 20.06 -3.89
CA VAL A 272 33.81 20.14 -3.49
C VAL A 272 34.36 21.39 -4.14
N ILE A 273 34.80 22.33 -3.32
CA ILE A 273 35.19 23.66 -3.79
C ILE A 273 36.60 23.60 -4.37
N ASN A 274 36.71 24.06 -5.62
CA ASN A 274 37.99 24.32 -6.25
C ASN A 274 38.59 25.59 -5.66
N GLN A 275 39.84 25.52 -5.22
CA GLN A 275 40.53 26.62 -4.56
C GLN A 275 41.49 27.36 -5.51
N THR A 276 41.34 27.11 -6.82
CA THR A 276 42.01 27.77 -7.95
C THR A 276 40.96 28.31 -8.93
N PRO A 277 41.31 29.06 -10.00
CA PRO A 277 40.35 29.63 -10.95
C PRO A 277 39.55 28.64 -11.81
N SER A 278 39.36 27.39 -11.37
CA SER A 278 38.65 26.32 -12.07
C SER A 278 37.29 26.03 -11.43
N LYS A 279 36.51 25.11 -12.02
CA LYS A 279 35.15 24.78 -11.59
C LYS A 279 35.13 23.83 -10.38
N ASN A 280 34.13 24.00 -9.53
CA ASN A 280 33.80 23.08 -8.44
C ASN A 280 33.30 21.74 -9.00
N VAL A 281 33.44 20.67 -8.22
CA VAL A 281 32.67 19.43 -8.44
C VAL A 281 31.33 19.58 -7.74
N GLU A 282 30.23 19.30 -8.44
CA GLU A 282 28.87 19.41 -7.91
C GLU A 282 28.11 18.09 -8.13
N LYS A 283 27.37 17.64 -7.10
CA LYS A 283 26.40 16.55 -7.20
C LYS A 283 25.14 16.87 -6.41
N GLN A 284 23.99 16.61 -7.02
CA GLN A 284 22.70 16.69 -6.32
C GLN A 284 22.36 15.33 -5.70
N VAL A 285 21.78 15.36 -4.51
CA VAL A 285 21.14 14.22 -3.86
C VAL A 285 19.68 14.54 -3.63
N ASP A 286 18.81 13.56 -3.90
CA ASP A 286 17.39 13.65 -3.59
C ASP A 286 16.83 12.28 -3.20
N GLY A 287 15.87 12.27 -2.26
CA GLY A 287 15.26 11.03 -1.79
C GLY A 287 14.89 11.02 -0.32
N TRP A 288 14.40 9.87 0.13
CA TRP A 288 14.28 9.50 1.54
C TRP A 288 15.66 9.13 2.10
N PRO A 289 15.89 9.27 3.43
CA PRO A 289 17.18 8.94 4.00
C PRO A 289 17.50 7.45 3.80
N ASN A 290 18.74 7.15 3.47
CA ASN A 290 19.21 5.78 3.39
C ASN A 290 19.18 5.13 4.77
N ALA A 291 18.50 3.99 4.90
CA ALA A 291 18.37 3.25 6.15
C ALA A 291 19.71 2.80 6.76
N LYS A 292 20.78 2.64 5.95
CA LYS A 292 22.11 2.22 6.41
C LYS A 292 22.99 3.38 6.89
N GLU A 293 22.94 4.52 6.21
CA GLU A 293 23.82 5.68 6.47
C GLU A 293 23.12 6.76 7.32
N ASN A 294 21.82 6.61 7.59
CA ASN A 294 20.97 7.57 8.31
C ASN A 294 20.97 8.97 7.69
N GLY A 295 20.97 9.05 6.35
CA GLY A 295 20.99 10.33 5.65
C GLY A 295 21.02 10.24 4.12
N TRP A 296 21.35 11.36 3.47
CA TRP A 296 21.32 11.56 2.03
C TRP A 296 22.74 11.73 1.53
N GLY A 297 23.21 10.90 0.60
CA GLY A 297 24.62 10.91 0.24
C GLY A 297 24.98 10.36 -1.13
N VAL A 298 26.26 10.54 -1.48
CA VAL A 298 26.86 10.00 -2.69
C VAL A 298 28.15 9.27 -2.34
N ASP A 299 28.22 7.99 -2.71
CA ASP A 299 29.41 7.16 -2.49
C ASP A 299 30.60 7.65 -3.33
N THR A 300 30.36 8.18 -4.53
CA THR A 300 31.41 8.56 -5.49
C THR A 300 31.43 10.06 -5.77
N LEU A 301 31.61 10.93 -4.77
CA LEU A 301 31.53 12.38 -4.99
C LEU A 301 32.62 12.90 -5.92
N ILE A 302 33.88 12.59 -5.62
CA ILE A 302 35.06 13.01 -6.40
C ILE A 302 36.14 11.90 -6.33
N PRO A 303 36.82 11.54 -7.44
CA PRO A 303 37.90 10.56 -7.40
C PRO A 303 39.07 11.00 -6.51
N LEU A 304 39.68 10.06 -5.78
CA LEU A 304 40.85 10.39 -4.94
C LEU A 304 42.04 10.85 -5.76
N ALA A 305 42.16 10.38 -7.01
CA ALA A 305 43.19 10.84 -7.94
C ALA A 305 43.06 12.33 -8.25
N ASP A 306 41.84 12.83 -8.47
CA ASP A 306 41.59 14.24 -8.74
C ASP A 306 41.81 15.12 -7.50
N ILE A 307 41.57 14.61 -6.29
CA ILE A 307 41.89 15.34 -5.06
C ILE A 307 43.41 15.47 -4.88
N LYS A 308 44.17 14.41 -5.19
CA LYS A 308 45.62 14.33 -5.00
C LYS A 308 46.42 15.07 -6.09
N ASP A 309 45.83 15.31 -7.25
CA ASP A 309 46.45 16.07 -8.34
C ASP A 309 46.44 17.58 -8.03
N PRO A 310 47.60 18.21 -7.75
CA PRO A 310 47.66 19.63 -7.40
C PRO A 310 47.16 20.56 -8.52
N SER A 311 47.19 20.10 -9.78
CA SER A 311 46.70 20.89 -10.92
C SER A 311 45.18 21.04 -10.94
N LYS A 312 44.46 20.15 -10.23
CA LYS A 312 43.00 20.19 -10.12
C LYS A 312 42.51 21.19 -9.08
N GLY A 313 43.36 21.57 -8.12
CA GLY A 313 43.07 22.67 -7.18
C GLY A 313 42.07 22.36 -6.06
N PHE A 314 41.70 21.10 -5.81
CA PHE A 314 40.76 20.75 -4.74
C PHE A 314 41.42 20.68 -3.35
N LEU A 315 42.70 20.31 -3.29
CA LEU A 315 43.49 20.25 -2.07
C LEU A 315 44.59 21.33 -2.10
N VAL A 316 44.38 22.42 -1.37
CA VAL A 316 45.31 23.56 -1.32
C VAL A 316 45.74 23.79 0.13
N LYS A 317 47.06 23.89 0.36
CA LYS A 317 47.65 23.96 1.72
C LYS A 317 47.11 22.86 2.65
N ASP A 318 47.06 21.64 2.10
CA ASP A 318 46.50 20.43 2.73
C ASP A 318 45.09 20.63 3.33
N THR A 319 44.30 21.50 2.71
CA THR A 319 42.93 21.81 3.11
C THR A 319 41.97 21.51 1.97
N ILE A 320 40.92 20.74 2.24
CA ILE A 320 39.79 20.52 1.34
C ILE A 320 38.57 21.28 1.85
N ARG A 321 37.71 21.73 0.94
CA ARG A 321 36.52 22.54 1.24
C ARG A 321 35.28 21.90 0.64
N PHE A 322 34.25 21.74 1.46
CA PHE A 322 32.95 21.21 1.07
C PHE A 322 31.90 22.29 1.22
N GLU A 323 30.96 22.30 0.29
CA GLU A 323 29.79 23.15 0.34
C GLU A 323 28.52 22.31 0.24
N VAL A 324 27.52 22.60 1.09
CA VAL A 324 26.22 21.93 1.03
C VAL A 324 25.09 22.95 1.06
N GLU A 325 24.23 22.86 0.05
CA GLU A 325 23.04 23.69 -0.13
C GLU A 325 21.80 22.81 -0.05
N ILE A 326 20.92 23.05 0.92
CA ILE A 326 19.61 22.38 1.01
C ILE A 326 18.67 23.08 0.02
N LEU A 327 18.07 22.33 -0.90
CA LEU A 327 17.19 22.88 -1.94
C LEU A 327 15.71 22.73 -1.56
N ALA A 328 15.36 21.58 -0.98
CA ALA A 328 14.01 21.30 -0.50
C ALA A 328 13.99 20.20 0.57
N PHE A 329 12.93 20.17 1.38
CA PHE A 329 12.62 19.03 2.24
C PHE A 329 11.11 18.85 2.44
N SER A 330 10.66 17.63 2.74
CA SER A 330 9.26 17.35 3.03
C SER A 330 8.87 17.70 4.46
N ARG A 331 7.64 18.19 4.62
CA ARG A 331 6.89 18.23 5.88
C ARG A 331 5.76 17.20 5.75
N THR A 332 5.75 16.24 6.66
CA THR A 332 4.74 15.18 6.68
C THR A 332 3.99 15.25 7.99
N ASN A 333 2.67 15.43 7.91
CA ASN A 333 1.79 15.23 9.06
C ASN A 333 1.21 13.81 8.95
N SER A 334 1.61 12.91 9.85
CA SER A 334 0.98 11.59 9.95
C SER A 334 -0.34 11.74 10.69
N ILE A 335 -1.44 11.35 10.04
CA ILE A 335 -2.76 11.34 10.67
C ILE A 335 -3.15 9.87 10.86
N SER A 336 -3.08 9.40 12.11
CA SER A 336 -3.60 8.09 12.49
C SER A 336 -5.12 8.19 12.72
N ASN A 337 -5.87 7.26 12.13
CA ASN A 337 -7.29 7.10 12.44
C ASN A 337 -7.48 6.47 13.82
#